data_AF-A0ABD4YYS8-F1
#
_entry.id   AF-A0ABD4YYS8-F1
#
_cell.length_a   1.000
_cell.length_b   1.000
_cell.length_c   1.000
_cell.angle_alpha   90.00
_cell.angle_beta   90.00
_cell.angle_gamma   90.00
#
_symmetry.space_group_name_H-M   'P 1'
#
loop_
_entity.id
_entity.type
_entity.pdbx_description
1 polymer ?
#
loop_
_entity_poly.entity_id
_entity_poly.type
_entity_poly.pdbx_seq_one_letter_code
_entity_poly.pdbx_strand_id
1 'polypeptide(L)'
;MKSSEGIQAAVYTRWHQLSVPLAFVLAAGSFMLVVLNRGPIGLGAALAVLGLLVPPLVAFKGFPTRNAVRVTPDGLEFSRRSPIPFADLSSWGTDDYLKLVRPGLPTLLVSPADLPSRERLLREFEAALAAWQARQPAGTAAARRTHFYGSMGGRLVGGVITALGAGSAIMALNLREPSISLAVVGGLGAVFGLALLFGKRG
;
A
#
# COMPACT_ATOMS: atom_id res chain seq x y z
N MET A 1 -28.93 21.14 -10.66
CA MET A 1 -27.83 20.66 -9.79
C MET A 1 -27.79 19.14 -9.83
N LYS A 2 -26.84 18.53 -10.54
CA LYS A 2 -26.61 17.07 -10.57
C LYS A 2 -25.22 16.80 -9.99
N SER A 3 -25.14 16.47 -8.70
CA SER A 3 -23.92 15.95 -8.06
C SER A 3 -24.16 14.57 -7.47
N SER A 4 -24.94 13.76 -8.19
CA SER A 4 -25.39 12.41 -7.80
C SER A 4 -24.52 11.28 -8.34
N GLU A 5 -23.36 11.58 -8.92
CA GLU A 5 -22.43 10.55 -9.41
C GLU A 5 -21.34 10.29 -8.35
N GLY A 6 -21.29 9.04 -7.87
CA GLY A 6 -20.23 8.58 -6.98
C GLY A 6 -18.85 8.67 -7.64
N ILE A 7 -17.82 8.93 -6.83
CA ILE A 7 -16.44 9.09 -7.28
C ILE A 7 -15.89 7.71 -7.67
N GLN A 8 -15.47 7.55 -8.92
CA GLN A 8 -14.87 6.30 -9.38
C GLN A 8 -13.51 6.08 -8.70
N ALA A 9 -13.35 4.94 -8.04
CA ALA A 9 -12.13 4.60 -7.33
C ALA A 9 -11.83 3.10 -7.40
N ALA A 10 -10.55 2.79 -7.34
CA ALA A 10 -10.09 1.45 -7.02
C ALA A 10 -9.93 1.31 -5.50
N VAL A 11 -10.56 0.30 -4.93
CA VAL A 11 -10.48 -0.03 -3.51
C VAL A 11 -9.62 -1.27 -3.35
N TYR A 12 -8.47 -1.10 -2.73
CA TYR A 12 -7.54 -2.17 -2.42
C TYR A 12 -7.56 -2.48 -0.93
N THR A 13 -7.01 -3.63 -0.58
CA THR A 13 -6.70 -4.02 0.80
C THR A 13 -5.19 -4.09 0.99
N ARG A 14 -4.74 -4.14 2.25
CA ARG A 14 -3.32 -4.44 2.56
C ARG A 14 -2.81 -5.74 1.91
N TRP A 15 -3.69 -6.72 1.67
CA TRP A 15 -3.32 -7.96 0.97
C TRP A 15 -2.85 -7.70 -0.46
N HIS A 16 -3.44 -6.74 -1.17
CA HIS A 16 -3.01 -6.38 -2.52
C HIS A 16 -1.66 -5.67 -2.53
N GLN A 17 -1.40 -4.84 -1.51
CA GLN A 17 -0.08 -4.22 -1.37
C GLN A 17 1.01 -5.23 -1.05
N LEU A 18 0.69 -6.24 -0.24
CA LEU A 18 1.65 -7.28 0.14
C LEU A 18 1.80 -8.37 -0.92
N SER A 19 0.81 -8.58 -1.79
CA SER A 19 0.85 -9.65 -2.78
C SER A 19 1.99 -9.47 -3.78
N VAL A 20 2.28 -8.23 -4.20
CA VAL A 20 3.37 -7.94 -5.16
C VAL A 20 4.76 -8.25 -4.58
N PRO A 21 5.18 -7.67 -3.44
CA PRO A 21 6.48 -7.99 -2.86
C PRO A 21 6.58 -9.46 -2.46
N LEU A 22 5.49 -10.06 -1.95
CA LEU A 22 5.47 -11.50 -1.65
C LEU A 22 5.67 -12.34 -2.90
N ALA A 23 5.05 -11.97 -4.02
CA ALA A 23 5.21 -12.65 -5.30
C ALA A 23 6.66 -12.60 -5.79
N PHE A 24 7.32 -11.45 -5.70
CA PHE A 24 8.73 -11.32 -6.04
C PHE A 24 9.64 -12.17 -5.15
N VAL A 25 9.42 -12.12 -3.83
CA VAL A 25 10.22 -12.91 -2.87
C VAL A 25 10.04 -14.40 -3.10
N LEU A 26 8.81 -14.87 -3.31
CA LEU A 26 8.53 -16.28 -3.60
C LEU A 26 9.11 -16.70 -4.95
N ALA A 27 8.98 -15.88 -5.99
CA ALA A 27 9.48 -16.19 -7.32
C ALA A 27 11.01 -16.28 -7.34
N ALA A 28 11.69 -15.23 -6.86
CA ALA A 28 13.15 -15.20 -6.81
C ALA A 28 13.70 -16.24 -5.83
N GLY A 29 13.11 -16.37 -4.63
CA GLY A 29 13.54 -17.30 -3.61
C GLY A 29 13.42 -18.76 -4.04
N SER A 30 12.29 -19.15 -4.65
CA SER A 30 12.11 -20.52 -5.15
C SER A 30 13.03 -20.84 -6.33
N PHE A 31 13.21 -19.91 -7.27
CA PHE A 31 14.14 -20.09 -8.38
C PHE A 31 15.57 -20.28 -7.90
N MET A 32 16.05 -19.37 -7.05
CA MET A 32 17.41 -19.41 -6.51
C MET A 32 17.63 -20.68 -5.67
N LEU A 33 16.64 -21.09 -4.86
CA LEU A 33 16.73 -22.33 -4.10
C LEU A 33 16.96 -23.55 -5.00
N VAL A 34 16.21 -23.66 -6.10
CA VAL A 34 16.36 -24.80 -7.03
C VAL A 34 17.71 -24.75 -7.74
N VAL A 35 18.10 -23.59 -8.27
CA VAL A 35 19.36 -23.44 -9.02
C VAL A 35 20.58 -23.67 -8.14
N LEU A 36 20.60 -23.11 -6.93
CA LEU A 36 21.73 -23.26 -6.01
C LEU A 36 21.88 -24.70 -5.50
N ASN A 37 20.79 -25.48 -5.44
CA ASN A 37 20.82 -26.90 -5.12
C ASN A 37 21.02 -27.81 -6.35
N ARG A 38 21.43 -27.25 -7.51
CA ARG A 38 21.62 -27.98 -8.78
C ARG A 38 20.37 -28.74 -9.25
N GLY A 39 19.19 -28.27 -8.86
CA GLY A 39 17.92 -28.83 -9.30
C GLY A 39 17.61 -28.48 -10.76
N PRO A 40 16.60 -29.14 -11.35
CA PRO A 40 16.21 -28.89 -12.74
C PRO A 40 15.74 -27.44 -12.94
N ILE A 41 16.30 -26.75 -13.94
CA ILE A 41 15.92 -25.37 -14.26
C ILE A 41 14.42 -25.26 -14.55
N GLY A 42 13.84 -26.26 -15.23
CA GLY A 42 12.39 -26.30 -15.51
C GLY A 42 11.52 -26.29 -14.25
N LEU A 43 11.97 -26.97 -13.18
CA LEU A 43 11.28 -26.94 -11.89
C LEU A 43 11.41 -25.56 -11.23
N GLY A 44 12.60 -24.96 -11.26
CA GLY A 44 12.84 -23.61 -10.74
C GLY A 44 11.97 -22.58 -11.45
N ALA A 45 11.87 -22.64 -12.77
CA ALA A 45 11.02 -21.76 -13.56
C ALA A 45 9.53 -21.95 -13.23
N ALA A 46 9.06 -23.20 -13.12
CA ALA A 46 7.68 -23.49 -12.76
C ALA A 46 7.31 -22.92 -11.38
N LEU A 47 8.16 -23.13 -10.37
CA LEU A 47 7.94 -22.59 -9.02
C LEU A 47 8.02 -21.06 -9.01
N ALA A 48 8.92 -20.46 -9.80
CA ALA A 48 9.03 -19.01 -9.92
C ALA A 48 7.75 -18.40 -10.47
N VAL A 49 7.20 -18.99 -11.55
CA VAL A 49 5.92 -18.56 -12.15
C VAL A 49 4.77 -18.72 -11.16
N LEU A 50 4.69 -19.84 -10.44
CA LEU A 50 3.67 -20.04 -9.40
C LEU A 50 3.80 -19.00 -8.27
N GLY A 51 5.02 -18.77 -7.78
CA GLY A 51 5.31 -17.75 -6.78
C GLY A 51 4.91 -16.35 -7.23
N LEU A 52 5.10 -16.03 -8.52
CA LEU A 52 4.75 -14.74 -9.10
C LEU A 52 3.22 -14.55 -9.26
N LEU A 53 2.50 -15.61 -9.66
CA LEU A 53 1.09 -15.52 -10.04
C LEU A 53 0.12 -15.76 -8.88
N VAL A 54 0.42 -16.70 -7.98
CA VAL A 54 -0.53 -17.12 -6.94
C VAL A 54 -0.90 -15.99 -5.98
N PRO A 55 0.03 -15.22 -5.39
CA PRO A 55 -0.34 -14.18 -4.43
C PRO A 55 -1.23 -13.08 -5.03
N PRO A 56 -0.93 -12.51 -6.22
CA PRO A 56 -1.84 -11.56 -6.86
C PRO A 56 -3.21 -12.18 -7.19
N LEU A 57 -3.26 -13.39 -7.74
CA LEU A 57 -4.54 -14.04 -8.08
C LEU A 57 -5.44 -14.19 -6.85
N VAL A 58 -4.89 -14.61 -5.72
CA VAL A 58 -5.63 -14.72 -4.45
C VAL A 58 -6.12 -13.35 -3.97
N ALA A 59 -5.25 -12.34 -3.99
CA ALA A 59 -5.62 -10.99 -3.55
C ALA A 59 -6.75 -10.38 -4.38
N PHE A 60 -6.62 -10.41 -5.72
CA PHE A 60 -7.57 -9.77 -6.64
C PHE A 60 -8.86 -10.57 -6.84
N LYS A 61 -8.83 -11.90 -6.72
CA LYS A 61 -10.06 -12.72 -6.77
C LYS A 61 -10.90 -12.59 -5.51
N GLY A 62 -10.25 -12.47 -4.34
CA GLY A 62 -10.94 -12.32 -3.06
C GLY A 62 -11.58 -10.94 -2.84
N PHE A 63 -11.13 -9.91 -3.57
CA PHE A 63 -11.57 -8.53 -3.38
C PHE A 63 -11.61 -7.76 -4.71
N PRO A 64 -12.79 -7.61 -5.36
CA PRO A 64 -12.90 -6.82 -6.57
C PRO A 64 -12.60 -5.34 -6.28
N THR A 65 -11.74 -4.73 -7.10
CA THR A 65 -11.16 -3.42 -6.81
C THR A 65 -11.97 -2.25 -7.34
N ARG A 66 -12.74 -2.42 -8.43
CA ARG A 66 -13.51 -1.31 -9.05
C ARG A 66 -14.75 -0.96 -8.24
N ASN A 67 -14.87 0.31 -7.83
CA ASN A 67 -16.01 0.81 -7.09
C ASN A 67 -16.31 2.28 -7.43
N ALA A 68 -17.55 2.69 -7.16
CA ALA A 68 -17.89 4.10 -7.02
C ALA A 68 -18.09 4.39 -5.54
N VAL A 69 -17.47 5.45 -5.03
CA VAL A 69 -17.49 5.85 -3.62
C VAL A 69 -18.35 7.09 -3.46
N ARG A 70 -19.25 7.06 -2.49
CA ARG A 70 -20.03 8.22 -2.08
C ARG A 70 -19.75 8.52 -0.62
N VAL A 71 -19.40 9.77 -0.31
CA VAL A 71 -19.30 10.24 1.06
C VAL A 71 -20.70 10.63 1.53
N THR A 72 -21.10 10.11 2.68
CA THR A 72 -22.39 10.36 3.32
C THR A 72 -22.18 10.99 4.70
N PRO A 73 -23.23 11.53 5.34
CA PRO A 73 -23.12 12.08 6.68
C PRO A 73 -22.68 11.09 7.75
N ASP A 74 -22.84 9.79 7.53
CA ASP A 74 -22.60 8.73 8.52
C ASP A 74 -21.43 7.81 8.15
N GLY A 75 -20.87 7.95 6.95
CA GLY A 75 -19.80 7.09 6.48
C GLY A 75 -19.54 7.15 4.98
N LEU A 76 -18.93 6.09 4.47
CA LEU A 76 -18.62 5.90 3.06
C LEU A 76 -19.48 4.77 2.48
N GLU A 77 -20.20 5.06 1.42
CA GLU A 77 -20.93 4.08 0.65
C GLU A 77 -20.16 3.70 -0.60
N PHE A 78 -20.36 2.46 -1.04
CA PHE A 78 -19.67 1.90 -2.18
C PHE A 78 -20.65 1.14 -3.08
N SER A 79 -20.47 1.20 -4.39
CA SER A 79 -21.40 0.57 -5.34
C SER A 79 -21.36 -0.96 -5.36
N ARG A 80 -20.24 -1.58 -4.98
CA ARG A 80 -20.03 -3.04 -5.05
C ARG A 80 -19.61 -3.66 -3.72
N ARG A 81 -19.75 -2.95 -2.61
CA ARG A 81 -19.38 -3.45 -1.28
C ARG A 81 -20.19 -2.78 -0.18
N SER A 82 -20.17 -3.38 1.00
CA SER A 82 -20.88 -2.83 2.15
C SER A 82 -20.40 -1.40 2.47
N PRO A 83 -21.32 -0.54 2.96
CA PRO A 83 -20.94 0.76 3.47
C PRO A 83 -19.97 0.61 4.66
N ILE A 84 -19.17 1.65 4.89
CA ILE A 84 -18.31 1.79 6.06
C ILE A 84 -18.84 2.96 6.89
N PRO A 85 -19.46 2.71 8.04
CA PRO A 85 -19.78 3.75 9.01
C PRO A 85 -18.52 4.42 9.54
N PHE A 86 -18.60 5.72 9.86
CA PHE A 86 -17.51 6.41 10.55
C PHE A 86 -17.24 5.84 11.96
N ALA A 87 -18.27 5.29 12.61
CA ALA A 87 -18.18 4.63 13.91
C ALA A 87 -17.23 3.41 13.91
N ASP A 88 -17.08 2.75 12.76
CA ASP A 88 -16.25 1.53 12.64
C ASP A 88 -14.77 1.86 12.41
N LEU A 89 -14.42 3.13 12.21
CA LEU A 89 -13.06 3.56 11.92
C LEU A 89 -12.25 3.74 13.22
N SER A 90 -11.17 2.98 13.36
CA SER A 90 -10.18 3.24 14.41
C SER A 90 -9.19 4.32 14.00
N SER A 91 -8.80 4.32 12.72
CA SER A 91 -7.87 5.31 12.18
C SER A 91 -7.99 5.47 10.68
N TRP A 92 -7.49 6.59 10.17
CA TRP A 92 -7.52 6.93 8.75
C TRP A 92 -6.24 7.67 8.35
N GLY A 93 -5.99 7.81 7.05
CA GLY A 93 -4.83 8.55 6.52
C GLY A 93 -5.05 8.98 5.07
N THR A 94 -4.32 9.99 4.62
CA THR A 94 -4.57 10.67 3.34
C THR A 94 -3.32 10.87 2.49
N ASP A 95 -2.19 10.27 2.89
CA ASP A 95 -0.88 10.52 2.28
C ASP A 95 -0.91 10.29 0.76
N ASP A 96 -1.07 9.04 0.31
CA ASP A 96 -1.12 8.70 -1.13
C ASP A 96 -2.56 8.43 -1.59
N TYR A 97 -3.36 7.80 -0.74
CA TYR A 97 -4.74 7.39 -0.95
C TYR A 97 -5.53 7.55 0.35
N LEU A 98 -6.85 7.48 0.28
CA LEU A 98 -7.68 7.44 1.49
C LEU A 98 -7.55 6.05 2.14
N LYS A 99 -6.79 5.99 3.23
CA LYS A 99 -6.56 4.79 4.03
C LYS A 99 -7.60 4.73 5.14
N LEU A 100 -8.25 3.59 5.30
CA LEU A 100 -9.29 3.34 6.30
C LEU A 100 -8.95 2.08 7.09
N VAL A 101 -8.76 2.23 8.40
CA VAL A 101 -8.46 1.14 9.32
C VAL A 101 -9.67 0.87 10.19
N ARG A 102 -10.10 -0.40 10.20
CA ARG A 102 -11.22 -0.90 10.99
C ARG A 102 -10.70 -2.06 11.84
N PRO A 103 -10.95 -2.10 13.15
CA PRO A 103 -10.52 -3.20 14.01
C PRO A 103 -11.01 -4.56 13.49
N GLY A 104 -10.14 -5.58 13.50
CA GLY A 104 -10.50 -6.94 13.06
C GLY A 104 -10.71 -7.14 11.56
N LEU A 105 -10.61 -6.08 10.74
CA LEU A 105 -10.80 -6.14 9.29
C LEU A 105 -9.55 -5.68 8.52
N PRO A 106 -9.35 -6.17 7.28
CA PRO A 106 -8.29 -5.67 6.43
C PRO A 106 -8.40 -4.15 6.23
N THR A 107 -7.26 -3.46 6.35
CA THR A 107 -7.16 -2.03 6.03
C THR A 107 -7.52 -1.82 4.56
N LEU A 108 -8.35 -0.82 4.31
CA LEU A 108 -8.79 -0.43 2.98
C LEU A 108 -8.05 0.80 2.48
N LEU A 109 -7.82 0.82 1.18
CA LEU A 109 -7.04 1.81 0.48
C LEU A 109 -7.89 2.26 -0.71
N VAL A 110 -8.51 3.43 -0.60
CA VAL A 110 -9.39 3.97 -1.64
C VAL A 110 -8.56 4.92 -2.51
N SER A 111 -8.32 4.52 -3.75
CA SER A 111 -7.54 5.24 -4.75
C SER A 111 -8.45 5.72 -5.87
N PRO A 112 -8.84 7.01 -5.88
CA PRO A 112 -9.64 7.59 -6.97
C PRO A 112 -8.92 7.50 -8.32
N ALA A 113 -9.71 7.53 -9.40
CA ALA A 113 -9.19 7.34 -10.75
C ALA A 113 -8.23 8.46 -11.22
N ASP A 114 -8.40 9.67 -10.68
CA ASP A 114 -7.65 10.87 -11.06
C ASP A 114 -7.41 11.79 -9.86
N LEU A 115 -6.50 12.76 -10.04
CA LEU A 115 -6.10 13.70 -8.98
C LEU A 115 -7.25 14.62 -8.52
N PRO A 116 -8.04 15.26 -9.40
CA PRO A 116 -9.22 16.02 -8.99
C PRO A 116 -10.23 15.21 -8.15
N SER A 117 -10.51 13.97 -8.56
CA SER A 117 -11.37 13.02 -7.84
C SER A 117 -10.78 12.66 -6.48
N ARG A 118 -9.46 12.53 -6.38
CA ARG A 118 -8.75 12.33 -5.10
C ARG A 118 -8.94 13.50 -4.16
N GLU A 119 -8.65 14.72 -4.60
CA GLU A 119 -8.82 15.89 -3.76
C GLU A 119 -10.27 16.08 -3.33
N ARG A 120 -11.21 15.88 -4.25
CA ARG A 120 -12.64 15.92 -3.95
C ARG A 120 -13.02 14.90 -2.88
N LEU A 121 -12.62 13.64 -3.04
CA LEU A 121 -12.92 12.58 -2.06
C LEU A 121 -12.35 12.92 -0.68
N LEU A 122 -11.09 13.37 -0.62
CA LEU A 122 -10.43 13.69 0.64
C LEU A 122 -11.12 14.87 1.33
N ARG A 123 -11.44 15.95 0.60
CA ARG A 123 -12.16 17.10 1.15
C ARG A 123 -13.55 16.72 1.65
N GLU A 124 -14.33 15.99 0.85
CA GLU A 124 -15.67 15.54 1.24
C GLU A 124 -15.61 14.62 2.47
N PHE A 125 -14.67 13.69 2.51
CA PHE A 125 -14.47 12.77 3.63
C PHE A 125 -14.10 13.50 4.92
N GLU A 126 -13.10 14.40 4.89
CA GLU A 126 -12.66 15.14 6.08
C GLU A 126 -13.80 16.01 6.64
N ALA A 127 -14.53 16.72 5.76
CA ALA A 127 -15.66 17.54 6.17
C ALA A 127 -16.80 16.70 6.79
N ALA A 128 -17.16 15.57 6.16
CA ALA A 128 -18.21 14.69 6.65
C ALA A 128 -17.83 14.02 7.98
N LEU A 129 -16.60 13.55 8.12
CA LEU A 129 -16.11 12.93 9.35
C LEU A 129 -16.09 13.93 10.51
N ALA A 130 -15.61 15.16 10.27
CA ALA A 130 -15.61 16.21 11.28
C ALA A 130 -17.04 16.57 11.72
N ALA A 131 -17.96 16.72 10.77
CA ALA A 131 -19.37 17.00 11.05
C ALA A 131 -20.03 15.84 11.82
N TRP A 132 -19.73 14.59 11.47
CA TRP A 132 -20.23 13.43 12.19
C TRP A 132 -19.69 13.34 13.62
N GLN A 133 -18.39 13.58 13.83
CA GLN A 133 -17.74 13.59 15.14
C GLN A 133 -18.32 14.67 16.05
N ALA A 134 -18.60 15.87 15.52
CA ALA A 134 -19.22 16.96 16.27
C ALA A 134 -20.63 16.63 16.79
N ARG A 135 -21.33 15.67 16.17
CA ARG A 135 -22.65 15.21 16.61
C ARG A 135 -22.59 14.06 17.62
N GLN A 136 -21.43 13.46 17.86
CA GLN A 136 -21.31 12.31 18.75
C GLN A 136 -21.32 12.72 20.23
N PRO A 137 -21.83 11.86 21.13
CA PRO A 137 -21.74 12.08 22.57
C PRO A 137 -20.30 12.24 23.04
N ALA A 138 -20.09 13.06 24.08
CA ALA A 138 -18.80 13.19 24.76
C ALA A 138 -18.31 11.83 25.26
N GLY A 139 -17.09 11.44 24.88
CA GLY A 139 -16.50 10.14 25.19
C GLY A 139 -16.53 9.12 24.06
N THR A 140 -17.17 9.43 22.92
CA THR A 140 -17.08 8.59 21.72
C THR A 140 -15.65 8.61 21.18
N ALA A 141 -15.03 7.44 21.02
CA ALA A 141 -13.67 7.34 20.52
C ALA A 141 -13.59 7.84 19.07
N ALA A 142 -12.88 8.94 18.85
CA ALA A 142 -12.70 9.51 17.52
C ALA A 142 -11.67 8.70 16.70
N ALA A 143 -11.98 8.46 15.42
CA ALA A 143 -11.06 7.86 14.48
C ALA A 143 -9.79 8.73 14.33
N ARG A 144 -8.63 8.17 14.66
CA ARG A 144 -7.36 8.92 14.68
C ARG A 144 -6.78 9.10 13.28
N ARG A 145 -6.37 10.33 12.92
CA ARG A 145 -5.57 10.57 11.71
C ARG A 145 -4.15 10.00 11.88
N THR A 146 -3.68 9.27 10.87
CA THR A 146 -2.36 8.64 10.83
C THR A 146 -1.63 9.04 9.56
N HIS A 147 -0.31 9.13 9.67
CA HIS A 147 0.61 9.46 8.58
C HIS A 147 1.69 8.38 8.52
N PHE A 148 2.06 7.96 7.32
CA PHE A 148 3.18 7.08 7.08
C PHE A 148 4.48 7.87 6.97
N TYR A 149 4.51 8.91 6.13
CA TYR A 149 5.66 9.79 6.00
C TYR A 149 5.90 10.56 7.31
N GLY A 150 7.15 10.58 7.77
CA GLY A 150 7.53 11.17 9.06
C GLY A 150 7.05 10.38 10.30
N SER A 151 6.52 9.17 10.13
CA SER A 151 6.26 8.24 11.24
C SER A 151 7.50 7.39 11.56
N MET A 152 7.59 6.84 12.77
CA MET A 152 8.68 5.91 13.13
C MET A 152 8.70 4.68 12.21
N GLY A 153 7.52 4.16 11.83
CA GLY A 153 7.42 3.05 10.89
C GLY A 153 7.98 3.39 9.51
N GLY A 154 7.62 4.57 8.98
CA GLY A 154 8.18 5.07 7.72
C GLY A 154 9.70 5.24 7.80
N ARG A 155 10.21 5.76 8.92
CA ARG A 155 11.65 5.90 9.15
C ARG A 155 12.38 4.55 9.20
N LEU A 156 11.83 3.56 9.91
CA LEU A 156 12.41 2.22 9.98
C LEU A 156 12.47 1.56 8.60
N VAL A 157 11.38 1.61 7.84
CA VAL A 157 11.36 1.11 6.46
C VAL A 157 12.40 1.83 5.60
N GLY A 158 12.53 3.15 5.76
CA GLY A 158 13.50 3.97 5.04
C GLY A 158 14.92 3.54 5.35
N GLY A 159 15.24 3.35 6.63
CA GLY A 159 16.54 2.86 7.09
C GLY A 159 16.87 1.47 6.53
N VAL A 160 15.92 0.55 6.51
CA VAL A 160 16.11 -0.80 5.92
C VAL A 160 16.38 -0.71 4.43
N ILE A 161 15.59 0.07 3.68
CA ILE A 161 15.81 0.26 2.24
C ILE A 161 17.18 0.89 1.97
N THR A 162 17.57 1.89 2.76
CA THR A 162 18.90 2.52 2.67
C THR A 162 20.01 1.50 2.87
N ALA A 163 19.93 0.71 3.93
CA ALA A 163 20.95 -0.30 4.25
C ALA A 163 21.05 -1.36 3.15
N LEU A 164 19.92 -1.86 2.66
CA LEU A 164 19.89 -2.87 1.59
C LEU A 164 20.37 -2.31 0.25
N GLY A 165 19.97 -1.08 -0.11
CA GLY A 165 20.40 -0.43 -1.35
C GLY A 165 21.90 -0.14 -1.35
N ALA A 166 22.42 0.45 -0.27
CA ALA A 166 23.84 0.73 -0.12
C ALA A 166 24.67 -0.56 -0.09
N GLY A 167 24.22 -1.56 0.68
CA GLY A 167 24.86 -2.88 0.72
C GLY A 167 24.90 -3.55 -0.65
N SER A 168 23.80 -3.52 -1.39
CA SER A 168 23.74 -4.07 -2.76
C SER A 168 24.67 -3.35 -3.71
N ALA A 169 24.77 -2.01 -3.62
CA ALA A 169 25.67 -1.23 -4.46
C ALA A 169 27.14 -1.54 -4.16
N ILE A 170 27.51 -1.61 -2.88
CA ILE A 170 28.86 -1.98 -2.44
C ILE A 170 29.21 -3.39 -2.91
N MET A 171 28.31 -4.36 -2.73
CA MET A 171 28.52 -5.73 -3.18
C MET A 171 28.70 -5.80 -4.70
N ALA A 172 27.89 -5.09 -5.47
CA ALA A 172 27.97 -5.06 -6.93
C ALA A 172 29.29 -4.50 -7.46
N LEU A 173 29.87 -3.50 -6.77
CA LEU A 173 31.17 -2.93 -7.11
C LEU A 173 32.33 -3.84 -6.70
N ASN A 174 32.14 -4.68 -5.67
CA ASN A 174 33.13 -5.63 -5.16
C ASN A 174 33.07 -7.00 -5.85
N LEU A 175 32.22 -7.19 -6.86
CA LEU A 175 32.24 -8.38 -7.70
C LEU A 175 33.56 -8.46 -8.48
N ARG A 176 34.01 -9.68 -8.81
CA ARG A 176 35.21 -9.90 -9.66
C ARG A 176 35.10 -9.15 -10.99
N GLU A 177 33.89 -9.07 -11.53
CA GLU A 177 33.51 -8.19 -12.62
C GLU A 177 32.50 -7.18 -12.08
N PRO A 178 32.91 -5.93 -11.80
CA PRO A 178 32.01 -4.93 -11.23
C PRO A 178 30.81 -4.66 -12.13
N SER A 179 29.62 -4.64 -11.55
CA SER A 179 28.39 -4.31 -12.28
C SER A 179 27.92 -2.90 -11.94
N ILE A 180 28.24 -1.95 -12.81
CA ILE A 180 27.83 -0.55 -12.67
C ILE A 180 26.30 -0.43 -12.65
N SER A 181 25.59 -1.20 -13.49
CA SER A 181 24.13 -1.19 -13.54
C SER A 181 23.50 -1.60 -12.20
N LEU A 182 24.00 -2.68 -11.58
CA LEU A 182 23.52 -3.11 -10.25
C LEU A 182 23.88 -2.10 -9.17
N ALA A 183 25.07 -1.50 -9.25
CA ALA A 183 25.49 -0.46 -8.32
C ALA A 183 24.60 0.78 -8.38
N VAL A 184 24.24 1.22 -9.59
CA VAL A 184 23.32 2.36 -9.80
C VAL A 184 21.93 2.04 -9.25
N VAL A 185 21.38 0.85 -9.53
CA VAL A 185 20.07 0.44 -9.00
C VAL A 185 20.09 0.39 -7.47
N GLY A 186 21.12 -0.19 -6.86
CA GLY A 186 21.30 -0.20 -5.40
C GLY A 186 21.41 1.20 -4.81
N GLY A 187 22.20 2.08 -5.46
CA GLY A 187 22.38 3.47 -5.05
C GLY A 187 21.08 4.29 -5.12
N LEU A 188 20.30 4.15 -6.20
CA LEU A 188 18.97 4.78 -6.32
C LEU A 188 18.01 4.27 -5.24
N GLY A 189 18.03 2.96 -4.95
CA GLY A 189 17.30 2.38 -3.84
C GLY A 189 17.68 3.03 -2.51
N ALA A 190 18.98 3.24 -2.27
CA ALA A 190 19.45 3.87 -1.05
C ALA A 190 19.00 5.33 -0.91
N VAL A 191 19.05 6.11 -2.00
CA VAL A 191 18.56 7.49 -2.02
C VAL A 191 17.07 7.55 -1.71
N PHE A 192 16.28 6.65 -2.29
CA PHE A 192 14.85 6.53 -1.98
C PHE A 192 14.61 6.20 -0.50
N GLY A 193 15.38 5.27 0.06
CA GLY A 193 15.34 4.94 1.49
C GLY A 193 15.64 6.14 2.38
N LEU A 194 16.65 6.95 2.03
CA LEU A 194 17.00 8.17 2.74
C LEU A 194 15.88 9.22 2.68
N ALA A 195 15.25 9.39 1.51
CA ALA A 195 14.11 10.29 1.37
C ALA A 195 12.95 9.88 2.31
N LEU A 196 12.69 8.57 2.46
CA LEU A 196 11.68 8.07 3.40
C LEU A 196 12.11 8.24 4.87
N LEU A 197 13.39 8.00 5.17
CA LEU A 197 13.99 8.11 6.50
C LEU A 197 13.94 9.55 7.04
N PHE A 198 14.18 10.53 6.17
CA PHE A 198 14.16 11.95 6.52
C PHE A 198 12.85 12.66 6.14
N GLY A 199 11.86 11.92 5.64
CA GLY A 199 10.55 12.44 5.28
C GLY A 199 9.87 13.12 6.46
N LYS A 200 9.22 14.25 6.19
CA LYS A 200 8.42 14.99 7.17
C LYS A 200 6.96 14.53 7.15
N ARG A 201 6.23 14.81 8.22
CA ARG A 201 4.77 14.64 8.24
C ARG A 201 4.17 15.74 7.36
N GLY A 202 3.36 15.34 6.38
CA GLY A 202 2.53 16.25 5.59
C GLY A 202 1.20 16.54 6.28
#